data_AF-A0A354NZQ7-F1
#
_entry.id   AF-A0A354NZQ7-F1
#
_cell.length_a   1.000
_cell.length_b   1.000
_cell.length_c   1.000
_cell.angle_alpha   90.00
_cell.angle_beta   90.00
_cell.angle_gamma   90.00
#
_symmetry.space_group_name_H-M   'P 1'
#
loop_
_entity.id
_entity.type
_entity.pdbx_description
1 polymer ?
#
loop_
_entity_poly.entity_id
_entity_poly.type
_entity_poly.pdbx_seq_one_letter_code
_entity_poly.pdbx_strand_id
1 'polypeptide(L)'
;MTLFAVETIEESRQRKLFTLLEVDFLSTHRFWLNIPLMAIAGIAVAVIFSLTDQVGSQVLVGLGSGLLIMLSNFFHGLGHIIGSRKVNAPMTALIMTVTVGVTHFEDRVEQGSLVHVGRSLDGPTLNLAFGIVAIAIYLFTLDSHFLLFFGIVNLGFCVLISLPIPPLDGSVNLRELRNWR
;
A
#
# COMPACT_ATOMS: atom_id res chain seq x y z
N MET A 1 -9.58 -17.72 -0.67
CA MET A 1 -8.49 -17.66 0.36
C MET A 1 -8.90 -16.64 1.43
N THR A 2 -9.09 -17.06 2.68
CA THR A 2 -9.61 -16.23 3.79
C THR A 2 -8.56 -15.23 4.25
N LEU A 3 -8.28 -14.21 3.44
CA LEU A 3 -7.09 -13.39 3.65
C LEU A 3 -7.25 -12.27 4.67
N PHE A 4 -8.47 -11.95 5.08
CA PHE A 4 -8.70 -10.94 6.10
C PHE A 4 -9.71 -11.48 7.09
N ALA A 5 -9.37 -11.47 8.39
CA ALA A 5 -10.29 -11.79 9.48
C ALA A 5 -11.59 -10.96 9.46
N VAL A 6 -11.67 -9.97 8.56
CA VAL A 6 -12.74 -9.01 8.42
C VAL A 6 -13.49 -9.12 7.09
N GLU A 7 -12.98 -9.73 6.01
CA GLU A 7 -13.81 -9.94 4.78
C GLU A 7 -13.26 -10.97 3.78
N THR A 8 -14.18 -11.68 3.12
CA THR A 8 -13.97 -12.59 2.00
C THR A 8 -14.24 -11.86 0.68
N ILE A 9 -13.23 -11.78 -0.19
CA ILE A 9 -13.32 -11.04 -1.47
C ILE A 9 -14.28 -11.73 -2.45
N GLU A 10 -14.31 -13.06 -2.41
CA GLU A 10 -15.16 -13.93 -3.25
C GLU A 10 -16.66 -13.69 -3.02
N GLU A 11 -17.06 -13.23 -1.83
CA GLU A 11 -18.46 -13.03 -1.42
C GLU A 11 -18.83 -11.54 -1.33
N SER A 12 -17.85 -10.65 -1.41
CA SER A 12 -18.02 -9.22 -1.22
C SER A 12 -18.51 -8.54 -2.49
N ARG A 13 -19.61 -7.79 -2.39
CA ARG A 13 -20.10 -6.98 -3.50
C ARG A 13 -19.13 -5.82 -3.77
N GLN A 14 -18.45 -5.88 -4.92
CA GLN A 14 -17.51 -4.86 -5.35
C GLN A 14 -18.23 -3.73 -6.08
N ARG A 15 -17.81 -2.49 -5.83
CA ARG A 15 -18.28 -1.30 -6.56
C ARG A 15 -17.09 -0.59 -7.17
N LYS A 16 -17.20 -0.23 -8.45
CA LYS A 16 -16.19 0.59 -9.11
C LYS A 16 -16.20 2.00 -8.53
N LEU A 17 -15.03 2.45 -8.08
CA LEU A 17 -14.81 3.81 -7.61
C LEU A 17 -14.38 4.70 -8.77
N PHE A 18 -13.31 4.32 -9.47
CA PHE A 18 -12.76 5.03 -10.62
C PHE A 18 -11.86 4.09 -11.43
N THR A 19 -11.37 4.58 -12.57
CA THR A 19 -10.34 3.92 -13.38
C THR A 19 -9.11 4.82 -13.41
N LEU A 20 -7.94 4.24 -13.22
CA LEU A 20 -6.66 4.93 -13.33
C LEU A 20 -5.65 4.01 -13.99
N LEU A 21 -4.96 4.52 -15.02
CA LEU A 21 -4.02 3.72 -15.82
C LEU A 21 -4.67 2.44 -16.34
N GLU A 22 -5.90 2.53 -16.87
CA GLU A 22 -6.68 1.40 -17.40
C GLU A 22 -6.97 0.28 -16.38
N VAL A 23 -6.67 0.51 -15.09
CA VAL A 23 -6.97 -0.42 -14.00
C VAL A 23 -8.17 0.10 -13.24
N ASP A 24 -9.12 -0.79 -12.97
CA ASP A 24 -10.30 -0.47 -12.20
C ASP A 24 -10.01 -0.51 -10.70
N PHE A 25 -10.24 0.62 -10.02
CA PHE A 25 -10.22 0.69 -8.58
C PHE A 25 -11.61 0.34 -8.06
N LEU A 26 -11.70 -0.81 -7.43
CA LEU A 26 -12.94 -1.36 -6.89
C LEU A 26 -12.90 -1.24 -5.37
N SER A 27 -14.05 -1.08 -4.72
CA SER A 27 -14.15 -1.13 -3.25
C SER A 27 -15.09 -2.22 -2.82
N THR A 28 -14.74 -2.91 -1.74
CA THR A 28 -15.70 -3.72 -0.97
C THR A 28 -16.69 -2.82 -0.23
N HIS A 29 -17.80 -3.36 0.27
CA HIS A 29 -18.73 -2.58 1.10
C HIS A 29 -18.09 -2.10 2.40
N ARG A 30 -17.12 -2.85 2.94
CA ARG A 30 -16.44 -2.52 4.20
C ARG A 30 -15.27 -1.55 4.01
N PHE A 31 -14.79 -1.32 2.79
CA PHE A 31 -13.71 -0.37 2.48
C PHE A 31 -13.82 0.96 3.25
N TRP A 32 -15.03 1.50 3.40
CA TRP A 32 -15.27 2.76 4.11
C TRP A 32 -14.86 2.75 5.60
N LEU A 33 -14.73 1.57 6.22
CA LEU A 33 -14.18 1.43 7.58
C LEU A 33 -12.66 1.70 7.63
N ASN A 34 -11.96 1.65 6.50
CA ASN A 34 -10.55 2.03 6.43
C ASN A 34 -10.34 3.49 6.84
N ILE A 35 -11.24 4.40 6.45
CA ILE A 35 -11.12 5.84 6.76
C ILE A 35 -11.08 6.11 8.28
N PRO A 36 -12.09 5.70 9.08
CA PRO A 36 -12.04 5.91 10.52
C PRO A 36 -10.89 5.12 11.17
N LEU A 37 -10.54 3.93 10.64
CA LEU A 37 -9.42 3.16 11.17
C LEU A 37 -8.08 3.89 10.99
N MET A 38 -7.82 4.44 9.80
CA MET A 38 -6.59 5.18 9.51
C MET A 38 -6.56 6.53 10.23
N ALA A 39 -7.72 7.18 10.43
CA ALA A 39 -7.82 8.36 11.28
C ALA A 39 -7.44 8.06 12.73
N ILE A 40 -7.98 6.97 13.31
CA ILE A 40 -7.63 6.52 14.67
C ILE A 40 -6.14 6.17 14.76
N ALA A 41 -5.61 5.43 13.79
CA ALA A 41 -4.20 5.06 13.76
C ALA A 41 -3.29 6.30 13.70
N GLY A 42 -3.63 7.27 12.84
CA GLY A 42 -2.90 8.52 12.71
C GLY A 42 -2.94 9.37 13.98
N ILE A 43 -4.10 9.49 14.63
CA ILE A 43 -4.23 10.16 15.94
C ILE A 43 -3.41 9.45 17.01
N ALA A 44 -3.46 8.11 17.06
CA ALA A 44 -2.66 7.34 18.01
C ALA A 44 -1.15 7.60 17.82
N VAL A 45 -0.67 7.64 16.57
CA VAL A 45 0.70 8.02 16.24
C VAL A 45 1.02 9.42 16.73
N ALA A 46 0.18 10.41 16.43
CA ALA A 46 0.42 11.80 16.81
C ALA A 46 0.52 11.98 18.33
N VAL A 47 -0.29 11.24 19.09
CA VAL A 47 -0.27 11.23 20.57
C VAL A 47 0.98 10.52 21.09
N ILE A 48 1.24 9.28 20.66
CA ILE A 48 2.34 8.44 21.17
C ILE A 48 3.71 9.11 20.92
N PHE A 49 3.89 9.67 19.73
CA PHE A 49 5.16 10.31 19.35
C PHE A 49 5.17 11.81 19.63
N SER A 50 4.10 12.36 20.22
CA SER A 50 3.96 13.77 20.56
C SER A 50 4.41 14.69 19.43
N LEU A 51 3.87 14.48 18.23
CA LEU A 51 4.26 15.22 17.01
C LEU A 51 3.94 16.73 17.08
N THR A 52 3.22 17.16 18.12
CA THR A 52 2.90 18.56 18.43
C THR A 52 2.63 18.71 19.93
N ASP A 53 3.06 19.84 20.49
CA ASP A 53 2.94 20.18 21.92
C ASP A 53 1.52 20.63 22.32
N GLN A 54 0.69 20.99 21.34
CA GLN A 54 -0.68 21.45 21.59
C GLN A 54 -1.68 20.30 21.43
N VAL A 55 -2.35 19.93 22.53
CA VAL A 55 -3.34 18.83 22.57
C VAL A 55 -4.41 18.98 21.47
N GLY A 56 -4.87 20.21 21.20
CA GLY A 56 -5.86 20.47 20.14
C GLY A 56 -5.36 20.19 18.72
N SER A 57 -4.07 20.38 18.44
CA SER A 57 -3.50 20.11 17.13
C SER A 57 -3.06 18.66 16.94
N GLN A 58 -2.96 17.85 18.01
CA GLN A 58 -2.68 16.41 17.91
C GLN A 58 -3.73 15.68 17.07
N VAL A 59 -5.01 16.09 17.16
CA VAL A 59 -6.07 15.51 16.34
C VAL A 59 -5.85 15.85 14.86
N LEU A 60 -5.62 17.12 14.52
CA LEU A 60 -5.42 17.54 13.13
C LEU A 60 -4.16 16.93 12.51
N VAL A 61 -3.04 16.94 13.24
CA VAL A 61 -1.79 16.28 12.83
C VAL A 61 -2.02 14.79 12.67
N GLY A 62 -2.74 14.17 13.60
CA GLY A 62 -3.12 12.76 13.54
C GLY A 62 -3.96 12.40 12.33
N LEU A 63 -4.97 13.20 11.99
CA LEU A 63 -5.76 13.03 10.78
C LEU A 63 -4.89 13.14 9.52
N GLY A 64 -3.96 14.10 9.50
CA GLY A 64 -2.96 14.23 8.44
C GLY A 64 -2.07 12.98 8.31
N SER A 65 -1.58 12.45 9.43
CA SER A 65 -0.81 11.20 9.47
C SER A 65 -1.64 10.01 8.96
N GLY A 66 -2.90 9.90 9.36
CA GLY A 66 -3.82 8.87 8.87
C GLY A 66 -3.99 8.92 7.34
N LEU A 67 -4.17 10.12 6.79
CA LEU A 67 -4.24 10.34 5.35
C LEU A 67 -2.92 9.94 4.65
N LEU A 68 -1.77 10.24 5.24
CA LEU A 68 -0.46 9.86 4.69
C LEU A 68 -0.26 8.34 4.66
N ILE A 69 -0.78 7.60 5.65
CA ILE A 69 -0.79 6.13 5.64
C ILE A 69 -1.64 5.62 4.47
N MET A 70 -2.84 6.18 4.28
CA MET A 70 -3.72 5.81 3.16
C MET A 70 -3.05 6.09 1.81
N LEU A 71 -2.40 7.26 1.67
CA LEU A 71 -1.66 7.62 0.47
C LEU A 71 -0.49 6.67 0.22
N SER A 72 0.27 6.31 1.25
CA SER A 72 1.36 5.33 1.15
C SER A 72 0.86 3.98 0.61
N ASN A 73 -0.28 3.49 1.10
CA ASN A 73 -0.90 2.26 0.60
C ASN A 73 -1.43 2.39 -0.83
N PHE A 74 -1.97 3.57 -1.19
CA PHE A 74 -2.38 3.84 -2.56
C PHE A 74 -1.19 3.83 -3.53
N PHE A 75 -0.07 4.48 -3.16
CA PHE A 75 1.15 4.46 -3.97
C PHE A 75 1.77 3.08 -4.07
N HIS A 76 1.72 2.28 -3.00
CA HIS A 76 2.09 0.87 -3.06
C HIS A 76 1.30 0.12 -4.15
N GLY A 77 -0.03 0.28 -4.17
CA GLY A 77 -0.90 -0.27 -5.21
C GLY A 77 -0.55 0.21 -6.63
N LEU A 78 -0.21 1.51 -6.78
CA LEU A 78 0.28 2.05 -8.05
C LEU A 78 1.59 1.39 -8.49
N GLY A 79 2.47 1.06 -7.56
CA GLY A 79 3.70 0.32 -7.84
C GLY A 79 3.40 -1.00 -8.51
N HIS A 80 2.45 -1.77 -7.99
CA HIS A 80 2.02 -3.01 -8.64
C HIS A 80 1.43 -2.80 -10.04
N ILE A 81 0.65 -1.74 -10.27
CA ILE A 81 0.13 -1.41 -11.60
C ILE A 81 1.28 -1.15 -12.58
N ILE A 82 2.27 -0.36 -12.16
CA ILE A 82 3.47 -0.05 -12.96
C ILE A 82 4.27 -1.33 -13.24
N GLY A 83 4.55 -2.13 -12.21
CA GLY A 83 5.31 -3.39 -12.35
C GLY A 83 4.64 -4.37 -13.29
N SER A 84 3.32 -4.54 -13.15
CA SER A 84 2.49 -5.39 -14.01
C SER A 84 2.58 -4.98 -15.48
N ARG A 85 2.56 -3.68 -15.75
CA ARG A 85 2.72 -3.14 -17.12
C ARG A 85 4.13 -3.36 -17.67
N LYS A 86 5.17 -3.18 -16.86
CA LYS A 86 6.57 -3.40 -17.28
C LYS A 86 6.85 -4.84 -17.72
N VAL A 87 6.17 -5.81 -17.12
CA VAL A 87 6.29 -7.24 -17.50
C VAL A 87 5.26 -7.69 -18.53
N ASN A 88 4.57 -6.75 -19.21
CA ASN A 88 3.55 -7.02 -20.22
C ASN A 88 2.40 -7.94 -19.75
N ALA A 89 2.09 -7.89 -18.45
CA ALA A 89 1.04 -8.69 -17.84
C ALA A 89 0.18 -7.80 -16.94
N PRO A 90 -0.57 -6.85 -17.53
CA PRO A 90 -1.21 -5.76 -16.81
C PRO A 90 -2.24 -6.25 -15.78
N MET A 91 -2.39 -5.48 -14.71
CA MET A 91 -3.44 -5.66 -13.72
C MET A 91 -4.78 -5.20 -14.30
N THR A 92 -5.85 -5.93 -14.00
CA THR A 92 -7.21 -5.56 -14.45
C THR A 92 -7.90 -4.69 -13.40
N ALA A 93 -7.76 -5.04 -12.12
CA ALA A 93 -8.37 -4.29 -11.03
C ALA A 93 -7.51 -4.29 -9.75
N LEU A 94 -7.64 -3.22 -8.98
CA LEU A 94 -7.18 -3.13 -7.59
C LEU A 94 -8.40 -3.03 -6.68
N ILE A 95 -8.62 -4.06 -5.88
CA ILE A 95 -9.77 -4.15 -4.97
C ILE A 95 -9.35 -3.62 -3.59
N MET A 96 -9.89 -2.46 -3.25
CA MET A 96 -9.68 -1.80 -1.97
C MET A 96 -10.58 -2.43 -0.90
N THR A 97 -9.94 -2.99 0.13
CA THR A 97 -10.58 -3.62 1.29
C THR A 97 -10.43 -2.73 2.53
N VAL A 98 -10.94 -3.16 3.68
CA VAL A 98 -10.73 -2.44 4.96
C VAL A 98 -9.24 -2.25 5.29
N THR A 99 -8.41 -3.24 5.00
CA THR A 99 -7.03 -3.29 5.52
C THR A 99 -5.96 -3.34 4.45
N VAL A 100 -6.26 -3.86 3.25
CA VAL A 100 -5.27 -4.00 2.17
C VAL A 100 -5.86 -3.66 0.79
N GLY A 101 -4.99 -3.44 -0.20
CA GLY A 101 -5.37 -3.59 -1.60
C GLY A 101 -5.17 -5.04 -2.06
N VAL A 102 -6.08 -5.56 -2.87
CA VAL A 102 -5.91 -6.86 -3.53
C VAL A 102 -5.82 -6.68 -5.03
N THR A 103 -4.71 -7.15 -5.58
CA THR A 103 -4.43 -7.10 -7.02
C THR A 103 -5.19 -8.21 -7.75
N HIS A 104 -5.91 -7.86 -8.81
CA HIS A 104 -6.66 -8.80 -9.63
C HIS A 104 -6.15 -8.80 -11.08
N PHE A 105 -5.93 -10.00 -11.62
CA PHE A 105 -5.39 -10.26 -12.94
C PHE A 105 -6.30 -11.22 -13.70
N GLU A 106 -6.51 -11.01 -14.99
CA GLU A 106 -7.24 -11.91 -15.88
C GLU A 106 -6.29 -12.67 -16.80
N ASP A 107 -5.45 -13.52 -16.20
CA ASP A 107 -4.48 -14.30 -16.95
C ASP A 107 -5.17 -15.49 -17.64
N ARG A 108 -5.04 -15.57 -18.97
CA ARG A 108 -5.56 -16.71 -19.77
C ARG A 108 -4.62 -17.92 -19.76
N VAL A 109 -3.38 -17.70 -19.37
CA VAL A 109 -2.30 -18.69 -19.31
C VAL A 109 -1.48 -18.48 -18.04
N GLU A 110 -0.95 -19.55 -17.49
CA GLU A 110 -0.06 -19.48 -16.33
C GLU A 110 1.19 -18.64 -16.67
N GLN A 111 1.50 -17.68 -15.81
CA GLN A 111 2.60 -16.75 -16.02
C GLN A 111 3.90 -17.29 -15.40
N GLY A 112 5.03 -16.97 -16.02
CA GLY A 112 6.34 -17.37 -15.49
C GLY A 112 6.77 -16.56 -14.27
N SER A 113 7.77 -17.05 -13.54
CA SER A 113 8.27 -16.43 -12.29
C SER A 113 8.72 -14.97 -12.45
N LEU A 114 9.29 -14.58 -13.59
CA LEU A 114 9.66 -13.19 -13.88
C LEU A 114 8.44 -12.25 -13.82
N VAL A 115 7.29 -12.70 -14.34
CA VAL A 115 6.05 -11.90 -14.34
C VAL A 115 5.53 -11.75 -12.92
N HIS A 116 5.51 -12.83 -12.13
CA HIS A 116 5.10 -12.77 -10.73
C HIS A 116 5.97 -11.82 -9.92
N VAL A 117 7.31 -11.95 -10.01
CA VAL A 117 8.25 -11.05 -9.33
C VAL A 117 8.06 -9.61 -9.79
N GLY A 118 7.96 -9.36 -11.09
CA GLY A 118 7.77 -8.01 -11.61
C GLY A 118 6.45 -7.37 -11.15
N ARG A 119 5.38 -8.17 -11.00
CA ARG A 119 4.10 -7.70 -10.45
C ARG A 119 4.22 -7.36 -8.95
N SER A 120 4.92 -8.17 -8.16
CA SER A 120 5.00 -7.99 -6.70
C SER A 120 6.09 -7.02 -6.24
N LEU A 121 7.16 -6.81 -6.99
CA LEU A 121 8.33 -6.04 -6.52
C LEU A 121 8.13 -4.52 -6.58
N ASP A 122 7.37 -4.01 -7.56
CA ASP A 122 7.29 -2.57 -7.79
C ASP A 122 6.43 -1.83 -6.75
N GLY A 123 5.53 -2.52 -6.03
CA GLY A 123 4.82 -1.96 -4.87
C GLY A 123 5.78 -1.53 -3.76
N PRO A 124 6.55 -2.46 -3.16
CA PRO A 124 7.57 -2.14 -2.18
C PRO A 124 8.64 -1.17 -2.70
N THR A 125 9.04 -1.30 -3.97
CA THR A 125 10.02 -0.41 -4.59
C THR A 125 9.52 1.04 -4.64
N LEU A 126 8.23 1.25 -4.93
CA LEU A 126 7.68 2.59 -4.96
C LEU A 126 7.59 3.20 -3.55
N ASN A 127 7.24 2.40 -2.53
CA ASN A 127 7.34 2.87 -1.15
C ASN A 127 8.79 3.21 -0.78
N LEU A 128 9.78 2.39 -1.13
CA LEU A 128 11.19 2.71 -0.88
C LEU A 128 11.57 4.06 -1.49
N ALA A 129 11.19 4.29 -2.75
CA ALA A 129 11.47 5.53 -3.46
C ALA A 129 10.82 6.75 -2.77
N PHE A 130 9.52 6.69 -2.45
CA PHE A 130 8.84 7.77 -1.74
C PHE A 130 9.42 8.00 -0.34
N GLY A 131 9.80 6.91 0.36
CA GLY A 131 10.45 6.96 1.66
C GLY A 131 11.75 7.75 1.64
N ILE A 132 12.65 7.38 0.73
CA ILE A 132 13.96 8.05 0.54
C ILE A 132 13.77 9.51 0.14
N VAL A 133 12.91 9.78 -0.85
CA VAL A 133 12.69 11.14 -1.35
C VAL A 133 12.10 12.04 -0.26
N ALA A 134 11.11 11.56 0.51
CA ALA A 134 10.50 12.34 1.58
C ALA A 134 11.51 12.68 2.69
N ILE A 135 12.35 11.72 3.10
CA ILE A 135 13.41 11.95 4.09
C ILE A 135 14.48 12.91 3.54
N ALA A 136 14.84 12.79 2.25
CA ALA A 136 15.80 13.71 1.64
C ALA A 136 15.25 15.14 1.63
N ILE A 137 14.00 15.36 1.23
CA ILE A 137 13.37 16.68 1.26
C ILE A 137 13.29 17.20 2.70
N TYR A 138 12.98 16.34 3.66
CA TYR A 138 12.97 16.69 5.08
C TYR A 138 14.34 17.22 5.54
N LEU A 139 15.42 16.50 5.26
CA LEU A 139 16.77 16.83 5.72
C LEU A 139 17.38 18.04 5.01
N PHE A 140 17.07 18.25 3.73
CA PHE A 140 17.77 19.24 2.90
C PHE A 140 16.96 20.49 2.55
N THR A 141 15.63 20.44 2.71
CA THR A 141 14.75 21.51 2.20
C THR A 141 13.75 22.00 3.22
N LEU A 142 13.00 21.11 3.88
CA LEU A 142 11.85 21.48 4.69
C LEU A 142 11.72 20.60 5.93
N ASP A 143 11.99 21.17 7.10
CA ASP A 143 11.75 20.53 8.40
C ASP A 143 10.24 20.43 8.66
N SER A 144 9.66 19.31 8.22
CA SER A 144 8.23 19.01 8.33
C SER A 144 8.02 17.61 8.90
N HIS A 145 7.32 17.55 10.04
CA HIS A 145 6.91 16.29 10.65
C HIS A 145 6.10 15.39 9.70
N PHE A 146 5.32 15.97 8.77
CA PHE A 146 4.57 15.20 7.78
C PHE A 146 5.49 14.53 6.76
N LEU A 147 6.55 15.21 6.29
CA LEU A 147 7.53 14.62 5.38
C LEU A 147 8.33 13.52 6.06
N LEU A 148 8.82 13.77 7.28
CA LEU A 148 9.53 12.77 8.06
C LEU A 148 8.65 11.54 8.31
N PHE A 149 7.41 11.75 8.75
CA PHE A 149 6.45 10.68 9.00
C PHE A 149 6.13 9.90 7.72
N PHE A 150 5.80 10.58 6.62
CA PHE A 150 5.54 9.93 5.33
C PHE A 150 6.74 9.11 4.87
N GLY A 151 7.94 9.65 5.05
CA GLY A 151 9.20 8.96 4.78
C GLY A 151 9.35 7.65 5.56
N ILE A 152 9.24 7.73 6.89
CA ILE A 152 9.36 6.59 7.80
C ILE A 152 8.28 5.53 7.50
N VAL A 153 7.03 5.94 7.30
CA VAL A 153 5.93 5.01 6.99
C VAL A 153 6.19 4.25 5.69
N ASN A 154 6.64 4.94 4.65
CA ASN A 154 6.94 4.31 3.37
C ASN A 154 8.13 3.34 3.48
N LEU A 155 9.20 3.71 4.19
CA LEU A 155 10.31 2.79 4.46
C LEU A 155 9.85 1.57 5.29
N GLY A 156 9.03 1.80 6.31
CA GLY A 156 8.43 0.75 7.12
C GLY A 156 7.57 -0.20 6.28
N PHE A 157 6.74 0.32 5.39
CA PHE A 157 5.93 -0.48 4.45
C PHE A 157 6.82 -1.30 3.51
N CYS A 158 7.87 -0.70 2.94
CA CYS A 158 8.83 -1.44 2.13
C CYS A 158 9.41 -2.64 2.89
N VAL A 159 9.87 -2.44 4.13
CA VAL A 159 10.45 -3.51 4.95
C VAL A 159 9.41 -4.58 5.29
N LEU A 160 8.25 -4.16 5.82
CA LEU A 160 7.21 -5.08 6.29
C LEU A 160 6.64 -5.91 5.13
N ILE A 161 6.31 -5.28 4.00
CA ILE A 161 5.68 -5.98 2.87
C ILE A 161 6.69 -6.86 2.12
N SER A 162 7.99 -6.57 2.24
CA SER A 162 9.05 -7.43 1.71
C SER A 162 9.35 -8.66 2.59
N LEU A 163 8.69 -8.83 3.74
CA LEU A 163 8.88 -10.02 4.58
C LEU A 163 8.33 -11.27 3.87
N PRO A 164 8.99 -12.44 4.03
CA PRO A 164 8.60 -13.68 3.37
C PRO A 164 7.43 -14.39 4.08
N ILE A 165 6.37 -13.64 4.41
CA ILE A 165 5.21 -14.11 5.17
C ILE A 165 3.95 -13.90 4.31
N PRO A 166 3.25 -14.95 3.88
CA PRO A 166 1.99 -14.79 3.16
C PRO A 166 0.97 -13.99 3.99
N PRO A 167 0.24 -13.03 3.40
CA PRO A 167 0.13 -12.70 1.95
C PRO A 167 1.13 -11.68 1.39
N LEU A 168 2.13 -11.25 2.16
CA LEU A 168 2.97 -10.11 1.78
C LEU A 168 3.79 -10.41 0.52
N ASP A 169 4.12 -9.36 -0.25
CA ASP A 169 4.83 -9.46 -1.53
C ASP A 169 6.15 -10.22 -1.43
N GLY A 170 6.86 -10.08 -0.31
CA GLY A 170 8.09 -10.81 -0.04
C GLY A 170 7.94 -12.33 -0.13
N SER A 171 6.77 -12.86 0.19
CA SER A 171 6.48 -14.29 0.07
C SER A 171 6.40 -14.75 -1.38
N VAL A 172 5.82 -13.94 -2.27
CA VAL A 172 5.78 -14.18 -3.72
C VAL A 172 7.18 -14.04 -4.28
N ASN A 173 7.87 -12.93 -4.02
CA ASN A 173 9.22 -12.68 -4.51
C ASN A 173 10.17 -13.82 -4.13
N LEU A 174 10.18 -14.26 -2.85
CA LEU A 174 11.05 -15.34 -2.40
C LEU A 174 10.72 -16.68 -3.07
N ARG A 175 9.42 -17.02 -3.19
CA ARG A 175 8.99 -18.28 -3.82
C ARG A 175 9.42 -18.34 -5.27
N GLU A 176 9.16 -17.27 -6.01
CA GLU A 176 9.42 -17.21 -7.45
C GLU A 176 10.90 -17.10 -7.77
N LEU A 177 11.69 -16.36 -6.97
CA LEU A 177 13.15 -16.31 -7.09
C LEU A 177 13.80 -17.68 -6.83
N ARG A 178 13.27 -18.48 -5.90
CA ARG A 178 13.76 -19.85 -5.64
C ARG A 178 13.46 -20.81 -6.79
N ASN A 179 12.36 -20.58 -7.49
CA ASN A 179 11.91 -21.40 -8.61
C ASN A 179 12.40 -20.86 -9.97
N TRP A 180 13.19 -19.79 -9.97
CA TRP A 180 13.72 -19.16 -11.16
C TRP A 180 14.65 -20.15 -11.89
N ARG A 181 14.18 -20.64 -13.03
CA ARG A 181 14.93 -21.50 -13.95
C ARG A 181 15.37 -20.69 -15.15
#